data_AF-A0A959T7G3-F1
#
_entry.id   AF-A0A959T7G3-F1
#
_cell.length_a   1.000
_cell.length_b   1.000
_cell.length_c   1.000
_cell.angle_alpha   90.00
_cell.angle_beta   90.00
_cell.angle_gamma   90.00
#
_symmetry.space_group_name_H-M   'P 1'
#
loop_
_entity.id
_entity.type
_entity.pdbx_description
1 polymer ?
#
loop_
_entity_poly.entity_id
_entity_poly.type
_entity_poly.pdbx_seq_one_letter_code
_entity_poly.pdbx_strand_id
1 'polypeptide(L)'
;MSQATDSSRAPEPVGLYPHARRVGDLLFLSGVGPRERGTKKIPGVELDEQGNIVSYDIEDQCHSVFRNIRYILEDAGSSWDKIVDV
;
A
#
# COMPACT_ATOMS: atom_id res chain seq x y z
N MET A 1 -11.33 -8.96 -20.50
CA MET A 1 -11.37 -9.45 -19.11
C MET A 1 -10.45 -8.59 -18.25
N SER A 2 -10.70 -8.47 -16.94
CA SER A 2 -9.77 -7.78 -16.03
C SER A 2 -8.92 -8.79 -15.26
N GLN A 3 -7.70 -8.40 -14.89
CA GLN A 3 -6.79 -9.22 -14.09
C GLN A 3 -6.56 -8.55 -12.74
N ALA A 4 -6.76 -9.28 -11.64
CA ALA A 4 -6.44 -8.80 -10.30
C ALA A 4 -5.01 -9.20 -9.92
N THR A 5 -4.35 -8.33 -9.15
CA THR A 5 -3.03 -8.58 -8.58
C THR A 5 -3.10 -8.47 -7.08
N ASP A 6 -2.63 -9.51 -6.39
CA ASP A 6 -2.40 -9.52 -4.96
C ASP A 6 -0.90 -9.58 -4.67
N SER A 7 -0.33 -8.46 -4.24
CA SER A 7 1.09 -8.37 -3.95
C SER A 7 1.45 -9.26 -2.76
N SER A 8 2.60 -9.94 -2.86
CA SER A 8 3.19 -10.72 -1.76
C SER A 8 4.13 -9.88 -0.87
N ARG A 9 4.26 -8.57 -1.15
CA ARG A 9 5.13 -7.64 -0.44
C ARG A 9 4.38 -6.48 0.19
N ALA A 10 3.24 -6.09 -0.37
CA ALA A 10 2.38 -5.06 0.20
C ALA A 10 1.54 -5.60 1.38
N PRO A 11 0.98 -4.70 2.23
CA PRO A 11 0.16 -5.10 3.37
C PRO A 11 -1.15 -5.72 2.94
N GLU A 12 -1.63 -6.68 3.74
CA GLU A 12 -2.87 -7.38 3.48
C GLU A 12 -4.06 -6.40 3.37
N PRO A 13 -4.92 -6.54 2.34
CA PRO A 13 -6.16 -5.77 2.23
C PRO A 13 -7.03 -5.94 3.48
N VAL A 14 -7.62 -4.85 3.96
CA VAL A 14 -8.52 -4.89 5.12
C VAL A 14 -9.93 -5.36 4.79
N GLY A 15 -10.20 -5.64 3.51
CA GLY A 15 -11.49 -6.09 2.99
C GLY A 15 -11.31 -6.87 1.69
N LEU A 16 -12.42 -7.19 1.03
CA LEU A 16 -12.44 -8.01 -0.18
C LEU A 16 -12.15 -7.17 -1.44
N TYR A 17 -10.92 -6.66 -1.54
CA TYR A 17 -10.44 -5.93 -2.71
C TYR A 17 -9.01 -6.36 -3.07
N PRO A 18 -8.64 -6.39 -4.37
CA PRO A 18 -7.27 -6.67 -4.76
C PRO A 18 -6.38 -5.44 -4.56
N HIS A 19 -5.06 -5.62 -4.51
CA HIS A 19 -4.14 -4.48 -4.46
C HIS A 19 -4.18 -3.65 -5.74
N ALA A 20 -4.28 -4.32 -6.89
CA ALA A 20 -4.46 -3.66 -8.17
C ALA A 20 -5.35 -4.47 -9.11
N ARG A 21 -5.93 -3.78 -10.09
CA ARG A 21 -6.72 -4.39 -11.17
C ARG A 21 -6.30 -3.80 -12.51
N ARG A 22 -5.95 -4.68 -13.46
CA ARG A 22 -5.61 -4.32 -14.83
C ARG A 22 -6.84 -4.43 -15.73
N VAL A 23 -7.10 -3.39 -16.53
CA VAL A 23 -8.14 -3.33 -17.56
C VAL A 23 -7.54 -2.75 -18.83
N GLY A 24 -7.28 -3.61 -19.83
CA GLY A 24 -6.47 -3.21 -20.99
C GLY A 24 -5.06 -2.80 -20.55
N ASP A 25 -4.62 -1.63 -20.99
CA ASP A 25 -3.29 -1.09 -20.67
C ASP A 25 -3.25 -0.29 -19.36
N LEU A 26 -4.41 -0.03 -18.75
CA LEU A 26 -4.52 0.71 -17.50
C LEU A 26 -4.43 -0.23 -16.30
N LEU A 27 -3.73 0.24 -15.27
CA LEU A 27 -3.59 -0.42 -13.98
C LEU A 27 -4.18 0.49 -12.90
N PHE A 28 -5.22 0.02 -12.23
CA PHE A 28 -5.89 0.75 -11.14
C PHE A 28 -5.40 0.18 -9.82
N LEU A 29 -4.81 1.01 -8.96
CA LEU A 29 -4.41 0.63 -7.62
C LEU A 29 -5.54 0.97 -6.65
N SER A 30 -5.79 0.07 -5.69
CA SER A 30 -6.64 0.39 -4.55
C SER A 30 -5.94 1.39 -3.63
N GLY A 31 -6.68 2.08 -2.76
CA GLY A 31 -6.08 2.95 -1.74
C GLY A 31 -5.07 2.20 -0.87
N VAL A 32 -3.83 2.69 -0.81
CA VAL A 32 -2.72 2.02 -0.12
C VAL A 32 -2.38 2.75 1.16
N GLY A 33 -2.45 2.03 2.29
CA GLY A 33 -2.09 2.55 3.60
C GLY A 33 -0.62 2.33 3.98
N PRO A 34 -0.17 2.93 5.09
CA PRO A 34 1.23 2.88 5.54
C PRO A 34 1.63 1.59 6.27
N ARG A 35 0.71 0.64 6.50
CA ARG A 35 1.00 -0.57 7.30
C ARG A 35 2.20 -1.35 6.76
N GLU A 36 2.86 -2.12 7.63
CA GLU A 36 3.86 -3.10 7.22
C GLU A 36 3.19 -4.48 7.05
N ARG A 37 3.51 -5.19 5.97
CA ARG A 37 2.97 -6.52 5.68
C ARG A 37 3.20 -7.48 6.84
N GLY A 38 2.19 -8.29 7.15
CA GLY A 38 2.26 -9.30 8.20
C GLY A 38 2.23 -8.72 9.62
N THR A 39 2.03 -7.41 9.76
CA THR A 39 1.96 -6.73 11.05
C THR A 39 0.75 -5.79 11.13
N LYS A 40 0.41 -5.36 12.34
CA LYS A 40 -0.51 -4.23 12.56
C LYS A 40 0.23 -2.90 12.70
N LYS A 41 1.56 -2.90 12.55
CA LYS A 41 2.39 -1.71 12.76
C LYS A 41 2.10 -0.68 11.68
N ILE A 42 1.98 0.56 12.10
CA ILE A 42 1.90 1.73 11.24
C ILE A 42 3.21 2.51 11.50
N PRO A 43 4.17 2.54 10.56
CA PRO A 43 5.35 3.39 10.65
C PRO A 43 4.96 4.84 10.94
N GLY A 44 5.76 5.55 11.74
CA GLY A 44 5.42 6.89 12.19
C GLY A 44 4.22 6.95 13.14
N VAL A 45 3.81 5.84 13.77
CA VAL A 45 2.85 5.85 14.90
C VAL A 45 3.42 5.04 16.04
N GLU A 46 3.59 5.66 17.19
CA GLU A 46 3.83 4.96 18.44
C GLU A 46 2.58 5.02 19.31
N LEU A 47 2.25 3.89 19.93
CA LEU A 47 1.11 3.76 20.83
C LEU A 47 1.61 3.50 22.24
N ASP A 48 0.93 4.06 23.25
CA ASP A 48 1.11 3.64 24.63
C ASP A 48 0.43 2.28 24.92
N GLU A 49 0.53 1.81 26.17
CA GLU A 49 -0.09 0.57 26.63
C GLU A 49 -1.62 0.57 26.54
N GLN A 50 -2.25 1.75 26.49
CA GLN A 50 -3.69 1.93 26.40
C GLN A 50 -4.16 2.06 24.93
N GLY A 51 -3.22 2.07 23.99
CA GLY A 51 -3.49 2.23 22.56
C GLY A 51 -3.67 3.69 22.12
N ASN A 52 -3.30 4.67 22.94
CA ASN A 52 -3.32 6.08 22.54
C ASN A 52 -2.07 6.41 21.73
N ILE A 53 -2.22 7.30 20.74
CA ILE A 53 -1.09 7.79 19.94
C ILE A 53 -0.23 8.71 20.81
N VAL A 54 1.02 8.33 21.03
CA VAL A 54 2.01 9.14 21.78
C VAL A 54 2.93 9.92 20.86
N SER A 55 3.16 9.43 19.65
CA SER A 55 3.93 10.14 18.62
C SER A 55 3.37 9.82 17.23
N TYR A 56 3.50 10.80 16.34
CA TYR A 56 3.02 10.72 14.98
C TYR A 56 4.02 11.40 14.03
N ASP A 57 4.47 10.67 13.02
CA ASP A 57 5.34 11.16 11.96
C ASP A 57 4.71 10.86 10.60
N ILE A 58 4.31 11.92 9.90
CA ILE A 58 3.72 11.84 8.57
C ILE A 58 4.74 11.47 7.50
N GLU A 59 6.00 11.87 7.64
CA GLU A 59 7.06 11.61 6.67
C GLU A 59 7.31 10.10 6.59
N ASP A 60 7.43 9.44 7.76
CA ASP A 60 7.55 7.99 7.86
C ASP A 60 6.34 7.24 7.26
N GLN A 61 5.13 7.74 7.48
CA GLN A 61 3.92 7.17 6.87
C GLN A 61 3.92 7.32 5.35
N CYS A 62 4.26 8.51 4.84
CA CYS A 62 4.35 8.78 3.42
C CYS A 62 5.38 7.86 2.74
N HIS A 63 6.57 7.71 3.32
CA HIS A 63 7.58 6.80 2.80
C HIS A 63 7.11 5.34 2.80
N SER A 64 6.39 4.92 3.84
CA SER A 64 5.81 3.57 3.87
C SER A 64 4.73 3.37 2.79
N VAL A 65 3.83 4.34 2.60
CA VAL A 65 2.82 4.32 1.53
C VAL A 65 3.50 4.22 0.16
N PHE A 66 4.52 5.04 -0.11
CA PHE A 66 5.24 5.01 -1.39
C PHE A 66 5.93 3.66 -1.63
N ARG A 67 6.56 3.08 -0.60
CA ARG A 67 7.15 1.75 -0.69
C ARG A 67 6.10 0.68 -1.02
N ASN A 68 4.93 0.74 -0.39
CA ASN A 68 3.84 -0.21 -0.64
C ASN A 68 3.28 -0.07 -2.06
N ILE A 69 3.06 1.16 -2.54
CA ILE A 69 2.65 1.44 -3.93
C ILE A 69 3.67 0.86 -4.91
N ARG A 70 4.96 1.08 -4.67
CA ARG A 70 6.04 0.55 -5.52
C ARG A 70 5.99 -0.97 -5.62
N TYR A 71 5.82 -1.67 -4.49
CA TYR A 71 5.70 -3.13 -4.48
C TYR A 71 4.51 -3.63 -5.30
N ILE A 72 3.36 -2.96 -5.19
CA ILE A 72 2.15 -3.32 -5.94
C ILE A 72 2.37 -3.11 -7.45
N LEU A 73 2.98 -1.98 -7.85
CA LEU A 73 3.28 -1.70 -9.24
C LEU A 73 4.20 -2.77 -9.84
N GLU A 74 5.31 -3.07 -9.15
CA GLU A 74 6.28 -4.07 -9.59
C GLU A 74 5.66 -5.48 -9.68
N ASP A 75 4.89 -5.90 -8.68
CA ASP A 75 4.19 -7.20 -8.68
C ASP A 75 3.10 -7.27 -9.78
N ALA A 76 2.56 -6.14 -10.22
CA ALA A 76 1.62 -6.04 -11.32
C ALA A 76 2.29 -5.89 -12.70
N GLY A 77 3.63 -6.00 -12.78
CA GLY A 77 4.40 -5.85 -14.02
C GLY A 77 4.51 -4.41 -14.53
N SER A 78 4.39 -3.42 -13.64
CA SER A 78 4.52 -1.99 -13.91
C SER A 78 5.70 -1.38 -13.12
N SER A 79 5.80 -0.06 -13.12
CA SER A 79 6.86 0.70 -12.45
C SER A 79 6.40 2.10 -12.07
N TRP A 80 7.17 2.78 -11.20
CA TRP A 80 6.84 4.11 -10.67
C TRP A 80 6.73 5.20 -11.76
N ASP A 81 7.56 5.11 -12.79
CA ASP A 81 7.58 6.04 -13.94
C ASP A 81 6.33 5.95 -14.84
N LYS A 82 5.49 4.92 -14.64
CA LYS A 82 4.23 4.75 -15.38
C LYS A 82 3.01 5.28 -14.64
N ILE A 83 3.20 5.91 -13.48
CA ILE A 83 2.11 6.63 -12.80
C ILE A 83 1.82 7.89 -13.61
N VAL A 84 0.57 8.02 -14.06
CA VAL A 84 0.11 9.16 -14.86
C VAL A 84 -0.85 10.07 -14.09
N ASP A 85 -1.41 9.59 -12.98
CA ASP A 85 -2.36 10.31 -12.11
C ASP A 85 -2.34 9.73 -10.68
N VAL A 86 -2.76 10.54 -9.69
CA VAL A 86 -2.80 10.20 -8.24
C VAL A 86 -4.06 10.74 -7.57
#